data_AF-A0AAE8SKF3-F1
#
_entry.id   AF-A0AAE8SKF3-F1
#
_cell.length_a   1.000
_cell.length_b   1.000
_cell.length_c   1.000
_cell.angle_alpha   90.00
_cell.angle_beta   90.00
_cell.angle_gamma   90.00
#
_symmetry.space_group_name_H-M   'P 1'
#
loop_
_entity.id
_entity.type
_entity.pdbx_description
1 polymer ?
#
loop_
_entity_poly.entity_id
_entity_poly.type
_entity_poly.pdbx_seq_one_letter_code
_entity_poly.pdbx_strand_id
1 'polypeptide(L)'
;MPEERHTDPFPVWPRDGGTIDRPFGLPGGGEPPSGVHPVRPFQVHDPTQEEEERMWDIYESLHPSARCANCHREGHTVAECIIPRWDGSVYGCVFCNTVRHDTSSCQFLPPDEDGRIDVIVRGRANMPPLSKIAWYRIYGIYVNNNPDIPVEEAFPWTTTFGQETLRDANLGIQAVDAMETGLTFLRPVDPRTSSWDRVQETFAYVLRRDKKYYDMLVAMKDWLKDEERIDDI
;
A
#
# COMPACT_ATOMS: atom_id res chain seq x y z
N MET A 1 -20.33 36.46 -29.64
CA MET A 1 -21.20 35.45 -29.02
C MET A 1 -20.36 34.76 -27.96
N PRO A 2 -20.66 34.86 -26.66
CA PRO A 2 -20.02 34.03 -25.65
C PRO A 2 -20.81 32.71 -25.52
N GLU A 3 -20.10 31.60 -25.64
CA GLU A 3 -20.62 30.24 -25.50
C GLU A 3 -21.10 29.95 -24.08
N GLU A 4 -22.21 29.24 -24.02
CA GLU A 4 -22.98 28.86 -22.84
C GLU A 4 -22.20 27.84 -22.00
N ARG A 5 -22.07 28.12 -20.69
CA ARG A 5 -21.63 27.12 -19.72
C ARG A 5 -22.78 26.15 -19.48
N HIS A 6 -22.60 24.92 -19.95
CA HIS A 6 -23.39 23.76 -19.53
C HIS A 6 -23.35 23.64 -18.00
N THR A 7 -24.46 23.99 -17.36
CA THR A 7 -24.76 23.54 -16.01
C THR A 7 -25.53 22.23 -16.12
N ASP A 8 -24.94 21.13 -15.68
CA ASP A 8 -25.68 19.91 -15.35
C ASP A 8 -25.38 19.48 -13.90
N PRO A 9 -26.32 18.80 -13.24
CA PRO A 9 -26.65 19.04 -11.85
C PRO A 9 -25.92 18.10 -10.88
N PHE A 10 -25.58 18.64 -9.71
CA PHE A 10 -25.14 17.87 -8.54
C PHE A 10 -26.20 16.84 -8.08
N PRO A 11 -25.79 15.71 -7.49
CA PRO A 11 -26.72 14.80 -6.83
C PRO A 11 -27.26 15.42 -5.52
N VAL A 12 -28.58 15.59 -5.46
CA VAL A 12 -29.30 16.03 -4.25
C VAL A 12 -29.54 14.80 -3.37
N TRP A 13 -28.94 14.77 -2.18
CA TRP A 13 -29.29 13.78 -1.15
C TRP A 13 -30.54 14.22 -0.37
N PRO A 14 -31.43 13.29 0.04
CA PRO A 14 -32.66 13.63 0.75
C PRO A 14 -32.35 14.17 2.15
N ARG A 15 -32.90 15.35 2.47
CA ARG A 15 -33.02 15.84 3.85
C ARG A 15 -34.36 15.36 4.41
N ASP A 16 -34.40 14.16 4.96
CA ASP A 16 -35.52 13.75 5.80
C ASP A 16 -35.01 13.31 7.17
N GLY A 17 -35.36 14.12 8.18
CA GLY A 17 -35.24 13.77 9.58
C GLY A 17 -36.18 12.63 9.92
N GLY A 18 -35.63 11.46 10.19
CA GLY A 18 -36.34 10.31 10.73
C GLY A 18 -35.77 9.93 12.09
N THR A 19 -36.53 10.17 13.15
CA THR A 19 -36.29 9.64 14.49
C THR A 19 -36.28 8.11 14.45
N ILE A 20 -35.18 7.50 14.89
CA ILE A 20 -35.10 6.04 15.06
C ILE A 20 -35.60 5.72 16.47
N ASP A 21 -36.85 5.26 16.56
CA ASP A 21 -37.39 4.62 17.76
C ASP A 21 -36.61 3.33 18.05
N ARG A 22 -36.05 3.23 19.26
CA ARG A 22 -35.42 2.02 19.78
C ARG A 22 -36.48 1.20 20.52
N PRO A 23 -36.77 -0.06 20.15
CA PRO A 23 -37.45 -0.98 21.04
C PRO A 23 -36.40 -1.90 21.66
N PHE A 24 -36.18 -1.85 22.97
CA PHE A 24 -35.83 -3.01 23.81
C PHE A 24 -35.83 -2.56 25.28
N GLY A 25 -36.87 -2.96 26.01
CA GLY A 25 -36.93 -2.79 27.45
C GLY A 25 -36.01 -3.77 28.16
N LEU A 26 -35.27 -3.28 29.15
CA LEU A 26 -34.64 -4.07 30.20
C LEU A 26 -35.13 -3.54 31.56
N PRO A 27 -35.54 -4.41 32.50
CA PRO A 27 -35.88 -3.99 33.86
C PRO A 27 -34.65 -4.11 34.78
N GLY A 28 -34.59 -3.27 35.81
CA GLY A 28 -33.72 -3.49 36.97
C GLY A 28 -32.96 -2.25 37.42
N GLY A 29 -33.52 -1.54 38.39
CA GLY A 29 -32.88 -0.42 39.07
C GLY A 29 -31.69 -0.89 39.92
N GLY A 30 -30.52 -0.37 39.60
CA GLY A 30 -29.40 -0.21 40.52
C GLY A 30 -28.87 1.21 40.33
N GLU A 31 -28.74 1.97 41.40
CA GLU A 31 -28.12 3.30 41.35
C GLU A 31 -26.67 3.15 40.86
N PRO A 32 -26.23 3.95 39.88
CA PRO A 32 -24.84 3.94 39.44
C PRO A 32 -23.93 4.48 40.56
N PRO A 33 -22.69 3.96 40.71
CA PRO A 33 -21.76 4.44 41.71
C PRO A 33 -21.46 5.93 41.49
N SER A 34 -21.57 6.70 42.58
CA SER A 34 -21.24 8.12 42.63
C SER A 34 -19.77 8.35 42.25
N GLY A 35 -19.53 8.77 41.02
CA GLY A 35 -18.17 9.06 40.51
C GLY A 35 -18.01 9.11 38.99
N VAL A 36 -18.99 8.73 38.19
CA VAL A 36 -18.89 8.82 36.72
C VAL A 36 -19.32 10.22 36.27
N HIS A 37 -18.35 11.07 35.94
CA HIS A 37 -18.62 12.33 35.25
C HIS A 37 -19.28 12.03 33.89
N PRO A 38 -20.33 12.75 33.49
CA PRO A 38 -20.94 12.55 32.19
C PRO A 38 -19.91 12.86 31.10
N VAL A 39 -19.63 11.87 30.23
CA VAL A 39 -18.85 12.10 29.02
C VAL A 39 -19.63 13.11 28.19
N ARG A 40 -19.06 14.31 28.03
CA ARG A 40 -19.70 15.35 27.21
C ARG A 40 -19.92 14.78 25.81
N PRO A 41 -21.13 14.92 25.22
CA PRO A 41 -21.34 14.52 23.84
C PRO A 41 -20.31 15.25 22.97
N PHE A 42 -19.58 14.48 22.16
CA PHE A 42 -18.63 15.03 21.19
C PHE A 42 -19.43 15.89 20.22
N GLN A 43 -19.38 17.21 20.41
CA GLN A 43 -20.04 18.14 19.50
C GLN A 43 -19.21 18.15 18.22
N VAL A 44 -19.68 17.42 17.21
CA VAL A 44 -19.20 17.56 15.84
C VAL A 44 -19.60 18.98 15.42
N HIS A 45 -18.62 19.87 15.41
CA HIS A 45 -18.84 21.23 14.94
C HIS A 45 -18.81 21.17 13.42
N ASP A 46 -19.85 21.70 12.76
CA ASP A 46 -19.78 21.91 11.32
C ASP A 46 -18.63 22.89 11.04
N PRO A 47 -17.71 22.54 10.13
CA PRO A 47 -16.58 23.39 9.80
C PRO A 47 -17.08 24.71 9.23
N THR A 48 -16.37 25.79 9.56
CA THR A 48 -16.61 27.08 8.91
C THR A 48 -16.22 27.01 7.44
N GLN A 49 -16.77 27.89 6.61
CA GLN A 49 -16.45 27.93 5.18
C GLN A 49 -14.93 28.13 4.93
N GLU A 50 -14.25 28.93 5.75
CA GLU A 50 -12.79 29.09 5.70
C GLU A 50 -12.04 27.79 6.04
N GLU A 51 -12.55 26.99 6.98
CA GLU A 51 -11.96 25.68 7.32
C GLU A 51 -12.21 24.64 6.23
N GLU A 52 -13.39 24.65 5.61
CA GLU A 52 -13.70 23.84 4.43
C GLU A 52 -12.80 24.17 3.25
N GLU A 53 -12.64 25.45 2.93
CA GLU A 53 -11.75 25.91 1.84
C GLU A 53 -10.30 25.54 2.12
N ARG A 54 -9.83 25.69 3.38
CA ARG A 54 -8.47 25.28 3.77
C ARG A 54 -8.27 23.76 3.72
N MET A 55 -9.31 22.99 4.05
CA MET A 55 -9.30 21.54 3.88
C MET A 55 -9.25 21.15 2.40
N TRP A 56 -9.98 21.85 1.53
CA TRP A 56 -9.94 21.64 0.09
C TRP A 56 -8.59 22.01 -0.52
N ASP A 57 -7.98 23.12 -0.10
CA ASP A 57 -6.62 23.49 -0.54
C ASP A 57 -5.58 22.47 -0.09
N ILE A 58 -5.67 21.96 1.15
CA ILE A 58 -4.81 20.88 1.62
C ILE A 58 -5.08 19.61 0.80
N TYR A 59 -6.35 19.25 0.57
CA TYR A 59 -6.73 18.08 -0.22
C TYR A 59 -6.22 18.18 -1.66
N GLU A 60 -6.39 19.31 -2.34
CA GLU A 60 -5.97 19.54 -3.72
C GLU A 60 -4.44 19.64 -3.84
N SER A 61 -3.75 20.13 -2.81
CA SER A 61 -2.29 20.11 -2.71
C SER A 61 -1.72 18.71 -2.44
N LEU A 62 -2.46 17.85 -1.73
CA LEU A 62 -2.11 16.46 -1.45
C LEU A 62 -2.47 15.52 -2.61
N HIS A 63 -3.44 15.90 -3.44
CA HIS A 63 -3.88 15.14 -4.61
C HIS A 63 -3.67 15.98 -5.89
N PRO A 64 -2.41 16.24 -6.29
CA PRO A 64 -2.16 16.93 -7.53
C PRO A 64 -2.82 16.15 -8.68
N SER A 65 -3.16 16.86 -9.75
CA SER A 65 -3.72 16.39 -11.04
C SER A 65 -2.83 15.36 -11.79
N ALA A 66 -2.02 14.60 -11.07
CA ALA A 66 -1.23 13.49 -11.54
C ALA A 66 -2.15 12.44 -12.19
N ARG A 67 -1.98 12.28 -13.49
CA ARG A 67 -2.46 11.13 -14.22
C ARG A 67 -1.46 9.99 -14.04
N CYS A 68 -1.90 8.88 -13.48
CA CYS A 68 -1.07 7.71 -13.28
C CYS A 68 -0.60 7.13 -14.63
N ALA A 69 0.71 6.94 -14.81
CA ALA A 69 1.23 6.39 -16.06
C ALA A 69 0.92 4.90 -16.27
N ASN A 70 0.60 4.17 -15.20
CA ASN A 70 0.24 2.76 -15.29
C ASN A 70 -1.21 2.55 -15.74
N CYS A 71 -2.18 3.12 -15.03
CA CYS A 71 -3.62 2.87 -15.22
C CYS A 71 -4.35 4.02 -15.93
N HIS A 72 -3.69 5.16 -16.14
CA HIS A 72 -4.22 6.36 -16.83
C HIS A 72 -5.38 7.08 -16.14
N ARG A 73 -5.70 6.72 -14.89
CA ARG A 73 -6.63 7.47 -14.04
C ARG A 73 -5.94 8.66 -13.38
N GLU A 74 -6.73 9.64 -12.99
CA GLU A 74 -6.27 10.86 -12.30
C GLU A 74 -6.29 10.68 -10.77
N GLY A 75 -5.66 11.60 -10.06
CA GLY A 75 -5.66 11.65 -8.60
C GLY A 75 -4.59 10.80 -7.90
N HIS A 76 -3.73 10.10 -8.66
CA HIS A 76 -2.63 9.31 -8.08
C HIS A 76 -1.48 9.08 -9.08
N THR A 77 -0.34 8.62 -8.56
CA THR A 77 0.85 8.27 -9.35
C THR A 77 1.07 6.75 -9.40
N VAL A 78 2.08 6.29 -10.16
CA VAL A 78 2.50 4.88 -10.14
C VAL A 78 2.84 4.38 -8.72
N ALA A 79 3.31 5.26 -7.82
CA ALA A 79 3.65 4.88 -6.44
C ALA A 79 2.43 4.36 -5.65
N GLU A 80 1.28 5.03 -5.78
CA GLU A 80 0.03 4.65 -5.09
C GLU A 80 -0.85 3.71 -5.92
N CYS A 81 -0.52 3.50 -7.19
CA CYS A 81 -1.37 2.74 -8.10
C CYS A 81 -1.56 1.30 -7.61
N ILE A 82 -2.79 0.93 -7.31
CA ILE A 82 -3.16 -0.42 -6.90
C ILE A 82 -3.77 -1.25 -8.04
N ILE A 83 -3.97 -0.64 -9.22
CA ILE A 83 -4.59 -1.29 -10.38
C ILE A 83 -3.52 -2.00 -11.20
N PRO A 84 -3.42 -3.35 -11.18
CA PRO A 84 -2.42 -4.05 -11.96
C PRO A 84 -2.77 -4.08 -13.45
N ARG A 85 -1.79 -4.45 -14.28
CA ARG A 85 -2.02 -4.86 -15.66
C ARG A 85 -2.39 -6.34 -15.73
N TRP A 86 -2.61 -6.84 -16.93
CA TRP A 86 -3.08 -8.21 -17.20
C TRP A 86 -2.19 -9.33 -16.63
N ASP A 87 -0.91 -9.04 -16.38
CA ASP A 87 0.04 -9.96 -15.76
C ASP A 87 0.01 -9.92 -14.23
N GLY A 88 -0.81 -9.05 -13.64
CA GLY A 88 -0.93 -8.87 -12.20
C GLY A 88 0.10 -7.93 -11.57
N SER A 89 0.88 -7.20 -12.38
CA SER A 89 1.89 -6.25 -11.89
C SER A 89 1.57 -4.80 -12.28
N VAL A 90 2.18 -3.84 -11.58
CA VAL A 90 2.12 -2.41 -11.92
C VAL A 90 3.33 -2.01 -12.74
N TYR A 91 3.12 -1.39 -13.90
CA TYR A 91 4.19 -0.98 -14.80
C TYR A 91 4.62 0.46 -14.57
N GLY A 92 5.90 0.72 -14.83
CA GLY A 92 6.48 2.05 -14.79
C GLY A 92 7.28 2.35 -13.52
N CYS A 93 7.73 3.59 -13.45
CA CYS A 93 8.58 4.10 -12.39
C CYS A 93 7.76 4.87 -11.34
N VAL A 94 7.87 4.48 -10.07
CA VAL A 94 7.21 5.16 -8.94
C VAL A 94 7.71 6.60 -8.74
N PHE A 95 8.98 6.87 -9.05
CA PHE A 95 9.57 8.21 -8.87
C PHE A 95 9.23 9.16 -10.02
N CYS A 96 9.23 8.65 -11.24
CA CYS A 96 9.07 9.47 -12.44
C CYS A 96 7.65 9.46 -13.01
N ASN A 97 6.74 8.67 -12.43
CA ASN A 97 5.38 8.45 -12.92
C ASN A 97 5.34 8.28 -14.45
N THR A 98 6.13 7.35 -14.97
CA THR A 98 6.27 7.09 -16.41
C THR A 98 6.48 5.62 -16.69
N VAL A 99 6.07 5.14 -17.88
CA VAL A 99 6.33 3.77 -18.36
C VAL A 99 7.55 3.67 -19.27
N ARG A 100 8.31 4.77 -19.44
CA ARG A 100 9.54 4.79 -20.26
C ARG A 100 10.67 3.96 -19.65
N HIS A 101 10.69 3.82 -18.33
CA HIS A 101 11.61 2.96 -17.59
C HIS A 101 10.89 2.38 -16.37
N ASP A 102 11.41 1.28 -15.85
CA ASP A 102 10.91 0.62 -14.66
C ASP A 102 11.59 1.19 -13.41
N THR A 103 10.96 1.03 -12.25
CA THR A 103 11.52 1.50 -10.97
C THR A 103 12.93 0.96 -10.69
N SER A 104 13.24 -0.27 -11.12
CA SER A 104 14.55 -0.90 -10.92
C SER A 104 15.70 -0.28 -11.71
N SER A 105 15.42 0.45 -12.79
CA SER A 105 16.44 1.15 -13.60
C SER A 105 16.42 2.66 -13.39
N CYS A 106 15.63 3.16 -12.44
CA CYS A 106 15.55 4.58 -12.16
C CYS A 106 16.77 5.06 -11.38
N GLN A 107 17.36 6.18 -11.81
CA GLN A 107 18.46 6.84 -11.08
C GLN A 107 18.07 7.35 -9.69
N PHE A 108 16.77 7.52 -9.43
CA PHE A 108 16.25 7.96 -8.13
C PHE A 108 15.95 6.80 -7.17
N LEU A 109 16.11 5.55 -7.62
CA LEU A 109 16.01 4.42 -6.71
C LEU A 109 17.14 4.52 -5.67
N PRO A 110 16.85 4.44 -4.35
CA PRO A 110 17.87 4.56 -3.33
C PRO A 110 19.02 3.57 -3.55
N PRO A 111 20.27 4.01 -3.32
CA PRO A 111 21.43 3.13 -3.46
C PRO A 111 21.56 2.16 -2.28
N ASP A 112 21.07 2.54 -1.11
CA ASP A 112 21.09 1.74 0.11
C ASP A 112 19.96 0.68 0.14
N GLU A 113 20.17 -0.37 0.93
CA GLU A 113 19.27 -1.52 0.98
C GLU A 113 17.93 -1.15 1.62
N ASP A 114 17.94 -0.41 2.73
CA ASP A 114 16.74 0.04 3.46
C ASP A 114 15.81 0.86 2.57
N GLY A 115 16.34 1.90 1.91
CA GLY A 115 15.56 2.74 1.01
C GLY A 115 14.99 1.96 -0.18
N ARG A 116 15.65 0.89 -0.63
CA ARG A 116 15.08 -0.01 -1.65
C ARG A 116 13.93 -0.83 -1.10
N ILE A 117 14.04 -1.34 0.13
CA ILE A 117 12.96 -2.07 0.81
C ILE A 117 11.76 -1.15 1.07
N ASP A 118 12.00 0.10 1.48
CA ASP A 118 10.97 1.13 1.64
C ASP A 118 10.14 1.31 0.38
N VAL A 119 10.79 1.31 -0.79
CA VAL A 119 10.10 1.56 -2.06
C VAL A 119 9.45 0.30 -2.63
N ILE A 120 10.18 -0.81 -2.62
CA ILE A 120 9.79 -2.04 -3.35
C ILE A 120 8.83 -2.89 -2.55
N VAL A 121 8.95 -2.90 -1.22
CA VAL A 121 8.20 -3.78 -0.32
C VAL A 121 7.23 -2.98 0.53
N ARG A 122 7.71 -2.09 1.40
CA ARG A 122 6.86 -1.35 2.36
C ARG A 122 5.90 -0.40 1.64
N GLY A 123 6.43 0.37 0.69
CA GLY A 123 5.67 1.28 -0.17
C GLY A 123 4.70 0.56 -1.10
N ARG A 124 4.79 -0.77 -1.19
CA ARG A 124 3.89 -1.64 -1.97
C ARG A 124 3.11 -2.63 -1.10
N ALA A 125 3.06 -2.42 0.22
CA ALA A 125 2.29 -3.24 1.14
C ALA A 125 0.81 -3.28 0.76
N ASN A 126 0.27 -4.50 0.64
CA ASN A 126 -1.10 -4.78 0.19
C ASN A 126 -1.43 -4.13 -1.17
N MET A 127 -0.46 -4.09 -2.09
CA MET A 127 -0.64 -3.61 -3.47
C MET A 127 0.05 -4.54 -4.46
N PRO A 128 -0.27 -4.48 -5.77
CA PRO A 128 0.43 -5.29 -6.76
C PRO A 128 1.94 -4.99 -6.76
N PRO A 129 2.77 -5.98 -7.10
CA PRO A 129 4.20 -5.79 -7.22
C PRO A 129 4.53 -4.89 -8.42
N LEU A 130 5.66 -4.19 -8.34
CA LEU A 130 6.21 -3.45 -9.48
C LEU A 130 6.75 -4.45 -10.52
N SER A 131 6.46 -4.19 -11.79
CA SER A 131 6.89 -5.05 -12.89
C SER A 131 8.42 -5.20 -12.93
N LYS A 132 8.88 -6.39 -13.33
CA LYS A 132 10.31 -6.76 -13.45
C LYS A 132 11.12 -6.70 -12.15
N ILE A 133 10.48 -6.55 -10.98
CA ILE A 133 11.14 -6.59 -9.68
C ILE A 133 10.73 -7.85 -8.93
N ALA A 134 11.69 -8.72 -8.66
CA ALA A 134 11.49 -9.91 -7.82
C ALA A 134 11.59 -9.54 -6.33
N TRP A 135 10.61 -8.76 -5.85
CA TRP A 135 10.62 -8.15 -4.51
C TRP A 135 10.88 -9.15 -3.37
N TYR A 136 10.33 -10.36 -3.47
CA TYR A 136 10.46 -11.40 -2.45
C TYR A 136 11.90 -11.89 -2.32
N ARG A 137 12.68 -11.89 -3.41
CA ARG A 137 14.13 -12.22 -3.36
C ARG A 137 14.90 -11.13 -2.65
N ILE A 138 14.62 -9.87 -3.00
CA ILE A 138 15.27 -8.70 -2.42
C ILE A 138 15.00 -8.67 -0.91
N TYR A 139 13.74 -8.84 -0.51
CA TYR A 139 13.36 -8.86 0.90
C TYR A 139 13.92 -10.07 1.66
N GLY A 140 13.96 -11.25 1.02
CA GLY A 140 14.57 -12.43 1.65
C GLY A 140 16.06 -12.27 1.93
N ILE A 141 16.81 -11.60 1.05
CA ILE A 141 18.21 -11.25 1.28
C ILE A 141 18.31 -10.24 2.43
N TYR A 142 17.46 -9.21 2.42
CA TYR A 142 17.43 -8.18 3.45
C TYR A 142 17.19 -8.76 4.85
N VAL A 143 16.17 -9.60 5.04
CA VAL A 143 15.88 -10.25 6.34
C VAL A 143 17.03 -11.17 6.77
N ASN A 144 17.65 -11.88 5.84
CA ASN A 144 18.78 -12.75 6.15
C ASN A 144 20.03 -11.96 6.60
N ASN A 145 20.26 -10.79 6.00
CA ASN A 145 21.39 -9.92 6.36
C ASN A 145 21.13 -9.10 7.63
N ASN A 146 19.85 -8.91 7.99
CA ASN A 146 19.43 -8.08 9.12
C ASN A 146 18.50 -8.87 10.07
N PRO A 147 18.99 -9.93 10.74
CA PRO A 147 18.17 -10.81 11.56
C PRO A 147 17.56 -10.14 12.79
N ASP A 148 18.13 -9.00 13.22
CA ASP A 148 17.67 -8.24 14.39
C ASP A 148 16.54 -7.25 14.04
N ILE A 149 16.28 -7.00 12.75
CA ILE A 149 15.21 -6.09 12.33
C ILE A 149 13.88 -6.85 12.29
N PRO A 150 12.81 -6.32 12.91
CA PRO A 150 11.48 -6.92 12.81
C PRO A 150 11.04 -7.07 11.36
N VAL A 151 10.40 -8.20 11.09
CA VAL A 151 9.88 -8.51 9.76
C VAL A 151 8.61 -7.70 9.50
N GLU A 152 8.39 -7.30 8.25
CA GLU A 152 7.20 -6.53 7.87
C GLU A 152 5.91 -7.33 8.08
N GLU A 153 4.83 -6.62 8.39
CA GLU A 153 3.51 -7.21 8.62
C GLU A 153 2.63 -7.25 7.35
N ALA A 154 3.04 -6.54 6.30
CA ALA A 154 2.29 -6.46 5.04
C ALA A 154 3.24 -6.44 3.85
N PHE A 155 2.85 -7.14 2.78
CA PHE A 155 3.71 -7.38 1.63
C PHE A 155 3.00 -7.05 0.31
N PRO A 156 3.77 -6.85 -0.78
CA PRO A 156 3.19 -6.80 -2.11
C PRO A 156 2.47 -8.11 -2.45
N TRP A 157 1.40 -8.00 -3.22
CA TRP A 157 0.64 -9.16 -3.68
C TRP A 157 1.50 -10.10 -4.54
N THR A 158 1.03 -11.33 -4.68
CA THR A 158 1.38 -12.15 -5.83
C THR A 158 0.80 -11.55 -7.10
N THR A 159 1.46 -11.79 -8.24
CA THR A 159 0.90 -11.44 -9.55
C THR A 159 -0.42 -12.15 -9.81
N THR A 160 -0.58 -13.40 -9.35
CA THR A 160 -1.84 -14.13 -9.47
C THR A 160 -2.98 -13.43 -8.73
N PHE A 161 -2.76 -12.92 -7.51
CA PHE A 161 -3.77 -12.14 -6.80
C PHE A 161 -4.08 -10.82 -7.50
N GLY A 162 -3.06 -10.14 -8.05
CA GLY A 162 -3.29 -8.99 -8.93
C GLY A 162 -4.19 -9.33 -10.13
N GLN A 163 -4.03 -10.50 -10.76
CA GLN A 163 -4.93 -10.93 -11.83
C GLN A 163 -6.34 -11.23 -11.33
N GLU A 164 -6.48 -11.81 -10.13
CA GLU A 164 -7.78 -12.04 -9.49
C GLU A 164 -8.51 -10.72 -9.23
N THR A 165 -7.83 -9.66 -8.78
CA THR A 165 -8.43 -8.33 -8.57
C THR A 165 -8.97 -7.68 -9.84
N LEU A 166 -8.48 -8.06 -11.03
CA LEU A 166 -9.03 -7.60 -12.31
C LEU A 166 -10.27 -8.40 -12.75
N ARG A 167 -10.46 -9.60 -12.21
CA ARG A 167 -11.53 -10.54 -12.61
C ARG A 167 -12.69 -10.54 -11.62
N ASP A 168 -12.39 -10.34 -10.33
CA ASP A 168 -13.37 -10.28 -9.26
C ASP A 168 -13.78 -8.82 -9.02
N ALA A 169 -15.06 -8.52 -9.24
CA ALA A 169 -15.60 -7.17 -9.11
C ALA A 169 -15.51 -6.63 -7.67
N ASN A 170 -15.68 -7.48 -6.65
CA ASN A 170 -15.64 -7.04 -5.26
C ASN A 170 -14.21 -6.67 -4.86
N LEU A 171 -13.23 -7.50 -5.23
CA LEU A 171 -11.81 -7.19 -5.01
C LEU A 171 -11.39 -5.94 -5.80
N GLY A 172 -11.86 -5.79 -7.03
CA GLY A 172 -11.60 -4.62 -7.87
C GLY A 172 -12.17 -3.33 -7.27
N ILE A 173 -13.41 -3.35 -6.79
CA ILE A 173 -14.05 -2.21 -6.11
C ILE A 173 -13.28 -1.86 -4.84
N GLN A 174 -13.01 -2.85 -3.98
CA GLN A 174 -12.26 -2.64 -2.74
C GLN A 174 -10.88 -2.01 -3.01
N ALA A 175 -10.16 -2.48 -4.03
CA ALA A 175 -8.87 -1.91 -4.40
C ALA A 175 -9.01 -0.45 -4.86
N VAL A 176 -9.99 -0.16 -5.73
CA VAL A 176 -10.25 1.21 -6.20
C VAL A 176 -10.63 2.14 -5.04
N ASP A 177 -11.54 1.73 -4.16
CA ASP A 177 -11.95 2.51 -3.00
C ASP A 177 -10.77 2.80 -2.07
N ALA A 178 -9.90 1.81 -1.82
CA ALA A 178 -8.70 2.00 -1.00
C ALA A 178 -7.71 3.01 -1.61
N MET A 179 -7.60 3.05 -2.94
CA MET A 179 -6.75 3.99 -3.67
C MET A 179 -7.35 5.40 -3.71
N GLU A 180 -8.65 5.52 -3.99
CA GLU A 180 -9.34 6.81 -4.10
C GLU A 180 -9.51 7.50 -2.74
N THR A 181 -9.68 6.73 -1.66
CA THR A 181 -9.76 7.28 -0.30
C THR A 181 -8.40 7.46 0.38
N GLY A 182 -7.34 6.87 -0.19
CA GLY A 182 -6.02 6.79 0.43
C GLY A 182 -5.95 5.93 1.70
N LEU A 183 -7.03 5.24 2.07
CA LEU A 183 -7.12 4.46 3.30
C LEU A 183 -6.44 3.10 3.14
N THR A 184 -5.22 2.99 3.66
CA THR A 184 -4.38 1.78 3.52
C THR A 184 -5.01 0.52 4.15
N PHE A 185 -5.84 0.67 5.18
CA PHE A 185 -6.51 -0.46 5.82
C PHE A 185 -7.64 -1.08 4.97
N LEU A 186 -8.12 -0.38 3.94
CA LEU A 186 -9.11 -0.92 3.00
C LEU A 186 -8.45 -1.78 1.91
N ARG A 187 -7.12 -1.72 1.76
CA ARG A 187 -6.41 -2.46 0.71
C ARG A 187 -6.66 -3.97 0.86
N PRO A 188 -7.03 -4.67 -0.24
CA PRO A 188 -7.13 -6.12 -0.21
C PRO A 188 -5.82 -6.78 0.24
N VAL A 189 -5.92 -7.78 1.09
CA VAL A 189 -4.77 -8.56 1.55
C VAL A 189 -4.70 -9.85 0.75
N ASP A 190 -3.57 -10.11 0.07
CA ASP A 190 -3.35 -11.39 -0.60
C ASP A 190 -3.03 -12.48 0.43
N PRO A 191 -3.86 -13.53 0.57
CA PRO A 191 -3.64 -14.57 1.57
C PRO A 191 -2.30 -15.31 1.41
N ARG A 192 -1.71 -15.31 0.21
CA ARG A 192 -0.41 -15.95 -0.07
C ARG A 192 0.79 -15.13 0.38
N THR A 193 0.60 -13.85 0.68
CA THR A 193 1.66 -12.93 1.10
C THR A 193 1.23 -12.12 2.33
N SER A 194 0.24 -12.62 3.09
CA SER A 194 -0.30 -11.94 4.28
C SER A 194 0.64 -11.93 5.48
N SER A 195 1.72 -12.71 5.44
CA SER A 195 2.80 -12.70 6.44
C SER A 195 4.08 -13.20 5.80
N TRP A 196 5.21 -12.98 6.44
CA TRP A 196 6.50 -13.46 5.94
C TRP A 196 6.56 -14.98 5.79
N ASP A 197 5.99 -15.74 6.73
CA ASP A 197 5.87 -17.19 6.61
C ASP A 197 5.11 -17.58 5.33
N ARG A 198 4.02 -16.87 5.01
CA ARG A 198 3.27 -17.09 3.76
C ARG A 198 4.07 -16.72 2.52
N VAL A 199 4.84 -15.63 2.57
CA VAL A 199 5.77 -15.28 1.49
C VAL A 199 6.80 -16.39 1.28
N GLN A 200 7.38 -16.90 2.36
CA GLN A 200 8.35 -18.00 2.31
C GLN A 200 7.74 -19.28 1.76
N GLU A 201 6.53 -19.66 2.17
CA GLU A 201 5.79 -20.80 1.63
C GLU A 201 5.52 -20.64 0.12
N THR A 202 4.95 -19.49 -0.27
CA THR A 202 4.56 -19.17 -1.64
C THR A 202 5.74 -19.16 -2.59
N PHE A 203 6.89 -18.62 -2.15
CA PHE A 203 8.10 -18.50 -2.97
C PHE A 203 9.20 -19.52 -2.59
N ALA A 204 8.86 -20.56 -1.81
CA ALA A 204 9.81 -21.50 -1.21
C ALA A 204 10.76 -22.15 -2.24
N TYR A 205 10.25 -22.46 -3.43
CA TYR A 205 11.09 -23.04 -4.49
C TYR A 205 12.19 -22.07 -4.94
N VAL A 206 11.83 -20.80 -5.10
CA VAL A 206 12.75 -19.75 -5.56
C VAL A 206 13.73 -19.39 -4.47
N LEU A 207 13.23 -19.14 -3.26
CA LEU A 207 14.04 -18.76 -2.11
C LEU A 207 15.03 -19.86 -1.69
N ARG A 208 14.66 -21.16 -1.76
CA ARG A 208 15.59 -22.27 -1.46
C ARG A 208 16.71 -22.39 -2.49
N ARG A 209 16.42 -22.17 -3.77
CA ARG A 209 17.43 -22.20 -4.84
C ARG A 209 18.43 -21.05 -4.66
N ASP A 210 17.93 -19.87 -4.33
CA ASP A 210 18.76 -18.70 -4.10
C ASP A 210 19.54 -18.79 -2.79
N LYS A 211 18.98 -19.35 -1.72
CA LYS A 211 19.72 -19.61 -0.46
C LYS A 211 20.95 -20.47 -0.73
N LYS A 212 20.81 -21.56 -1.49
CA LYS A 212 21.95 -22.41 -1.84
C LYS A 212 23.03 -21.65 -2.62
N TYR A 213 22.62 -20.77 -3.52
CA TYR A 213 23.53 -19.90 -4.28
C TYR A 213 24.20 -18.85 -3.38
N TYR A 214 23.46 -18.27 -2.43
CA TYR A 214 23.95 -17.26 -1.50
C TYR A 214 24.88 -17.86 -0.45
N ASP A 215 24.52 -18.99 0.17
CA ASP A 215 25.39 -19.76 1.06
C ASP A 215 26.72 -20.09 0.35
N MET A 216 26.66 -20.47 -0.93
CA MET A 216 27.84 -20.71 -1.77
C MET A 216 28.66 -19.43 -2.00
N LEU A 217 28.04 -18.29 -2.30
CA LEU A 217 28.74 -17.02 -2.50
C LEU A 217 29.38 -16.49 -1.21
N VAL A 218 28.72 -16.63 -0.07
CA VAL A 218 29.26 -16.25 1.25
C VAL A 218 30.45 -17.14 1.57
N ALA A 219 30.31 -18.47 1.44
CA ALA A 219 31.42 -19.39 1.63
C ALA A 219 32.61 -19.09 0.68
N MET A 220 32.34 -18.68 -0.56
CA MET A 220 33.37 -18.29 -1.52
C MET A 220 34.05 -16.96 -1.15
N LYS A 221 33.29 -15.97 -0.66
CA LYS A 221 33.86 -14.70 -0.16
C LYS A 221 34.72 -14.91 1.08
N ASP A 222 34.31 -15.77 2.00
CA ASP A 222 35.07 -16.07 3.21
C ASP A 222 36.34 -16.84 2.87
N TRP A 223 36.26 -17.79 1.92
CA TRP A 223 37.42 -18.50 1.40
C TRP A 223 38.45 -17.56 0.72
N LEU A 224 38.00 -16.60 -0.09
CA LEU A 224 38.89 -15.62 -0.74
C LEU A 224 39.56 -14.67 0.26
N LYS A 225 38.86 -14.28 1.34
CA LYS A 225 39.45 -13.49 2.43
C LYS A 225 40.50 -14.28 3.21
N ASP A 226 40.29 -15.58 3.37
CA ASP A 226 41.25 -16.47 4.02
C ASP A 226 42.49 -16.71 3.14
N GLU A 227 42.34 -16.72 1.82
CA GLU A 227 43.43 -16.87 0.85
C GLU A 227 44.31 -15.61 0.76
N GLU A 228 43.73 -14.40 0.74
CA GLU A 228 44.48 -13.13 0.84
C GLU A 228 45.28 -13.01 2.15
N ARG A 229 44.87 -13.73 3.21
CA ARG A 229 45.56 -13.76 4.51
C ARG A 229 46.77 -14.71 4.54
N ILE A 230 46.90 -15.60 3.55
CA ILE A 230 47.98 -16.58 3.43
C ILE A 230 49.18 -16.00 2.66
N ASP A 231 48.96 -15.03 1.77
CA ASP A 231 50.02 -14.38 0.97
C ASP A 231 50.81 -13.30 1.75
N ASP A 232 50.41 -12.99 2.99
CA ASP A 232 51.05 -12.02 3.90
C ASP A 232 51.96 -12.67 4.97
N ILE A 233 52.28 -13.97 4.85
CA ILE A 233 53.21 -14.72 5.73
C ILE A 233 54.46 -15.15 4.95
#